data_AF-A0A4P6M370-F1
#
_entry.id   AF-A0A4P6M370-F1
#
_cell.length_a   1.000
_cell.length_b   1.000
_cell.length_c   1.000
_cell.angle_alpha   90.00
_cell.angle_beta   90.00
_cell.angle_gamma   90.00
#
_symmetry.space_group_name_H-M   'P 1'
#
loop_
_entity.id
_entity.type
_entity.pdbx_description
1 polymer ?
#
loop_
_entity_poly.entity_id
_entity_poly.type
_entity_poly.pdbx_seq_one_letter_code
_entity_poly.pdbx_strand_id
1 'polypeptide(L)' 'MSNEDNMNIQLTRLETLDVSMSIILLIHDAKSEMNSPETTEDRKKVLKGTIAKWETLRSKIKKQFEEQDI' A
#
# COMPACT_ATOMS: atom_id res chain seq x y z
N MET A 1 6.49 11.93 19.46
CA MET A 1 5.25 11.68 18.70
C MET A 1 4.72 10.35 19.14
N SER A 2 3.43 10.27 19.44
CA SER A 2 2.74 9.01 19.65
C SER A 2 2.63 8.26 18.32
N ASN A 3 2.42 6.94 18.36
CA ASN A 3 2.16 6.16 17.16
C ASN A 3 0.83 6.53 16.47
N GLU A 4 0.00 7.34 17.11
CA GLU A 4 -1.30 7.78 16.61
C GLU A 4 -1.24 9.19 16.00
N ASP A 5 -0.11 9.88 16.14
CA ASP A 5 0.06 11.23 15.60
C ASP A 5 0.21 11.17 14.07
N ASN A 6 -0.56 11.98 13.35
CA ASN A 6 -0.40 12.14 11.91
C ASN A 6 0.93 12.83 11.59
N MET A 7 1.63 12.33 10.58
CA MET A 7 2.84 12.95 10.03
C MET A 7 2.60 13.44 8.61
N ASN A 8 3.13 14.61 8.29
CA ASN A 8 3.14 15.15 6.94
C ASN A 8 4.49 14.88 6.30
N ILE A 9 4.48 14.39 5.05
CA ILE A 9 5.67 14.20 4.23
C ILE A 9 5.52 15.09 3.00
N GLN A 10 6.53 15.90 2.70
CA GLN A 10 6.58 16.67 1.47
C GLN A 10 7.19 15.80 0.36
N LEU A 11 6.42 15.55 -0.69
CA LEU A 11 6.82 14.81 -1.87
C LEU A 11 6.44 15.61 -3.11
N THR A 12 7.25 15.51 -4.16
CA THR A 12 6.84 15.94 -5.49
C THR A 12 5.71 15.05 -6.01
N ARG A 13 5.01 15.51 -7.05
CA ARG A 13 3.97 14.72 -7.72
C ARG A 13 4.53 13.41 -8.28
N LEU A 14 5.73 13.44 -8.87
CA LEU A 14 6.38 12.25 -9.41
C LEU A 14 6.71 11.24 -8.31
N GLU A 15 7.32 11.68 -7.20
CA GLU A 15 7.60 10.79 -6.06
C GLU A 15 6.32 10.18 -5.48
N THR A 16 5.22 10.95 -5.44
CA THR A 16 3.92 10.45 -4.98
C THR A 16 3.35 9.37 -5.91
N LEU A 17 3.50 9.55 -7.23
CA LEU A 17 3.13 8.54 -8.22
C LEU A 17 4.01 7.30 -8.09
N ASP A 18 5.32 7.46 -7.89
CA ASP A 18 6.27 6.36 -7.70
C ASP A 18 5.95 5.53 -6.46
N VAL A 19 5.62 6.18 -5.33
CA VAL A 19 5.13 5.49 -4.12
C VAL A 19 3.83 4.74 -4.42
N SER A 20 2.90 5.37 -5.12
CA SER A 20 1.62 4.75 -5.47
C SER A 20 1.80 3.52 -6.37
N MET A 21 2.69 3.58 -7.36
CA MET A 21 3.05 2.45 -8.24
C MET A 21 3.74 1.34 -7.46
N SER A 22 4.68 1.69 -6.57
CA SER A 22 5.39 0.72 -5.72
C SER A 22 4.42 -0.08 -4.85
N ILE A 23 3.41 0.58 -4.28
CA ILE A 23 2.36 -0.09 -3.49
C ILE A 23 1.52 -1.04 -4.38
N ILE A 24 1.18 -0.63 -5.61
CA ILE A 24 0.44 -1.48 -6.54
C ILE A 24 1.24 -2.74 -6.86
N LEU A 25 2.54 -2.62 -7.14
CA LEU A 25 3.42 -3.76 -7.43
C LEU A 25 3.51 -4.70 -6.23
N LEU A 26 3.69 -4.18 -5.01
CA LEU A 26 3.70 -4.99 -3.79
C LEU A 26 2.40 -5.77 -3.60
N ILE A 27 1.24 -5.14 -3.84
CA ILE A 27 -0.05 -5.80 -3.76
C ILE A 27 -0.18 -6.89 -4.83
N HIS A 28 0.27 -6.60 -6.05
CA HIS A 28 0.25 -7.55 -7.16
C HIS A 28 1.10 -8.78 -6.83
N ASP A 29 2.33 -8.59 -6.36
CA ASP A 29 3.25 -9.67 -6.03
C ASP A 29 2.72 -10.51 -4.86
N ALA A 30 2.15 -9.87 -3.84
CA ALA A 30 1.50 -10.56 -2.73
C ALA A 30 0.29 -11.39 -3.19
N LYS A 31 -0.52 -10.88 -4.14
CA LYS A 31 -1.64 -11.63 -4.73
C LYS A 31 -1.15 -12.79 -5.58
N SER A 32 -0.07 -12.60 -6.35
CA SER A 32 0.56 -13.64 -7.15
C SER A 32 1.08 -14.78 -6.26
N GLU A 33 1.82 -14.44 -5.21
CA GLU A 33 2.32 -15.42 -4.23
C GLU A 33 1.16 -16.18 -3.58
N MET A 34 0.12 -15.46 -3.11
CA MET A 34 -1.04 -16.08 -2.46
C MET A 34 -1.77 -17.10 -3.36
N ASN A 35 -1.73 -16.90 -4.68
CA ASN A 35 -2.36 -17.79 -5.65
C ASN A 35 -1.46 -18.96 -6.08
N SER A 36 -0.19 -18.99 -5.65
CA SER A 36 0.72 -20.05 -6.05
C SER A 36 0.40 -21.37 -5.30
N PRO A 37 0.48 -22.53 -5.99
CA PRO A 37 0.15 -23.83 -5.38
C PRO A 37 1.00 -24.20 -4.17
N GLU A 38 2.26 -23.73 -4.14
CA GLU A 38 3.22 -24.00 -3.07
C GLU A 38 3.04 -23.10 -1.84
N THR A 39 2.18 -22.08 -1.91
CA THR A 39 1.98 -21.15 -0.81
C THR A 39 1.09 -21.75 0.28
N THR A 40 1.65 -21.83 1.50
CA THR A 40 0.97 -22.40 2.67
C THR A 40 -0.19 -21.51 3.15
N GLU A 41 -1.18 -22.10 3.81
CA GLU A 41 -2.33 -21.33 4.35
C GLU A 41 -1.91 -20.27 5.37
N ASP A 42 -0.92 -20.56 6.21
CA ASP A 42 -0.35 -19.58 7.15
C ASP A 42 0.25 -18.39 6.39
N ARG A 43 0.97 -18.64 5.30
CA ARG A 43 1.52 -17.59 4.45
C ARG A 43 0.41 -16.79 3.79
N LYS A 44 -0.66 -17.43 3.28
CA LYS A 44 -1.83 -16.73 2.74
C LYS A 44 -2.49 -15.81 3.77
N LYS A 45 -2.59 -16.24 5.04
CA LYS A 45 -3.13 -15.40 6.13
C LYS A 45 -2.26 -14.15 6.36
N VAL A 46 -0.93 -14.30 6.35
CA VAL A 46 0.00 -13.17 6.45
C VAL A 46 -0.15 -12.24 5.25
N LEU A 47 -0.19 -12.77 4.02
CA LEU A 47 -0.33 -12.00 2.79
C LEU A 47 -1.64 -11.22 2.74
N LYS A 48 -2.77 -11.80 3.19
CA LYS A 48 -4.06 -11.08 3.30
C LYS A 48 -3.94 -9.84 4.19
N GLY A 49 -3.28 -9.96 5.34
CA GLY A 49 -3.03 -8.82 6.23
C GLY A 49 -2.11 -7.76 5.59
N THR A 50 -1.08 -8.21 4.88
CA THR A 50 -0.17 -7.32 4.13
C THR A 50 -0.93 -6.54 3.05
N ILE A 51 -1.73 -7.23 2.22
CA ILE A 51 -2.54 -6.61 1.17
C ILE A 51 -3.47 -5.56 1.76
N ALA A 52 -4.22 -5.88 2.82
CA ALA A 52 -5.16 -4.95 3.44
C ALA A 52 -4.48 -3.66 3.96
N LYS A 53 -3.28 -3.80 4.56
CA LYS A 53 -2.49 -2.63 5.03
C LYS A 53 -2.06 -1.73 3.89
N TRP A 54 -1.56 -2.31 2.80
CA TRP A 54 -1.10 -1.56 1.64
C TRP A 54 -2.25 -0.93 0.84
N GLU A 55 -3.38 -1.63 0.71
CA GLU A 55 -4.60 -1.06 0.12
C GLU A 55 -5.10 0.14 0.92
N THR A 56 -5.09 0.04 2.26
CA THR A 56 -5.44 1.15 3.16
C THR A 56 -4.50 2.34 2.97
N LEU A 57 -3.19 2.12 2.92
CA LEU A 57 -2.22 3.20 2.73
C LEU A 57 -2.39 3.86 1.35
N ARG A 58 -2.55 3.07 0.29
CA ARG A 58 -2.79 3.58 -1.06
C ARG A 58 -4.04 4.45 -1.12
N SER A 59 -5.11 4.05 -0.43
CA SER A 59 -6.34 4.86 -0.37
C SER A 59 -6.10 6.21 0.29
N LYS A 60 -5.27 6.28 1.35
CA LYS A 60 -4.92 7.54 2.01
C LYS A 60 -4.10 8.45 1.09
N ILE A 61 -3.10 7.90 0.41
CA ILE A 61 -2.27 8.66 -0.55
C ILE A 61 -3.13 9.19 -1.70
N LYS A 62 -3.99 8.34 -2.28
CA LYS A 62 -4.89 8.73 -3.37
C LYS A 62 -5.81 9.90 -2.94
N LYS A 63 -6.40 9.82 -1.74
CA LYS A 63 -7.25 10.88 -1.21
C LYS A 63 -6.48 12.20 -1.05
N GLN A 64 -5.27 12.17 -0.48
CA GLN A 64 -4.44 13.38 -0.34
C GLN A 64 -4.07 14.00 -1.69
N PHE A 65 -3.85 13.17 -2.72
CA PHE A 65 -3.57 13.65 -4.06
C PHE A 65 -4.80 14.32 -4.70
N GLU A 66 -5.98 13.69 -4.61
CA GLU A 66 -7.25 14.25 -5.10
C GLU A 66 -7.61 15.58 -4.42
N GLU A 67 -7.28 15.74 -3.14
CA GLU A 67 -7.47 17.00 -2.40
C GLU A 67 -6.51 18.12 -2.82
N GLN A 68 -5.35 17.79 -3.38
CA GLN A 68 -4.33 18.75 -3.85
C GLN A 68 -4.44 19.12 -5.33
N ASP A 69 -5.25 18.37 -6.09
CA ASP A 69 -5.54 18.62 -7.51
C ASP A 69 -6.74 19.57 -7.73
N ILE A 70 -7.20 20.24 -6.67
CA ILE A 70 -8.28 21.24 -6.67
C ILE A 70 -7.73 22.65 -6.95
#